data_AF-A0A415G2W0-F1
#
_entry.id   AF-A0A415G2W0-F1
#
_cell.length_a   1.000
_cell.length_b   1.000
_cell.length_c   1.000
_cell.angle_alpha   90.00
_cell.angle_beta   90.00
_cell.angle_gamma   90.00
#
_symmetry.space_group_name_H-M   'P 1'
#
loop_
_entity.id
_entity.type
_entity.pdbx_description
1 polymer ?
#
loop_
_entity_poly.entity_id
_entity_poly.type
_entity_poly.pdbx_seq_one_letter_code
_entity_poly.pdbx_strand_id
1 'polypeptide(L)'
;MDTIHEMNVEREEELAYNIGEKYFAIQTSEEGYDYTFYDDDYLDLDGGIYENLDISITEAAKKILVDEGYSLEKAQKIDYEELMEHVDTAADEEMEWIAEM
;
A
#
# COMPACT_ATOMS: atom_id res chain seq x y z
N MET A 1 10.12 38.66 -12.32
CA MET A 1 11.24 37.70 -12.28
C MET A 1 10.81 36.51 -11.46
N ASP A 2 10.47 35.45 -12.20
CA ASP A 2 10.82 34.05 -11.93
C ASP A 2 10.42 33.44 -10.57
N THR A 3 9.25 32.80 -10.60
CA THR A 3 9.06 31.39 -10.23
C THR A 3 9.68 30.93 -8.91
N ILE A 4 8.96 31.13 -7.81
CA ILE A 4 8.94 30.09 -6.77
C ILE A 4 8.01 29.01 -7.30
N HIS A 5 8.59 28.11 -8.09
CA HIS A 5 8.03 26.77 -8.27
C HIS A 5 8.03 26.19 -6.87
N GLU A 6 6.89 26.32 -6.19
CA GLU A 6 6.51 25.49 -5.07
C GLU A 6 6.72 24.07 -5.56
N MET A 7 7.91 23.53 -5.27
CA MET A 7 8.15 22.10 -5.35
C MET A 7 7.27 21.53 -4.24
N ASN A 8 6.00 21.35 -4.57
CA ASN A 8 5.10 20.43 -3.90
C ASN A 8 5.73 19.05 -4.12
N VAL A 9 6.78 18.77 -3.36
CA VAL A 9 7.25 17.40 -3.16
C VAL A 9 6.14 16.79 -2.34
N GLU A 10 5.14 16.25 -3.03
CA GLU A 10 4.16 15.34 -2.47
C GLU A 10 4.99 14.21 -1.87
N ARG A 11 5.36 14.36 -0.59
CA ARG A 11 5.91 13.26 0.17
C ARG A 11 4.75 12.31 0.27
N GLU A 12 4.79 11.28 -0.54
CA GLU A 12 3.82 10.19 -0.50
C GLU A 12 3.95 9.61 0.91
N GLU A 13 2.97 9.87 1.77
CA GLU A 13 2.98 9.33 3.14
C GLU A 13 2.36 7.93 3.15
N GLU A 14 1.60 7.62 2.10
CA GLU A 14 0.93 6.36 1.80
C GLU A 14 1.14 6.00 0.33
N LEU A 15 1.24 4.71 0.03
CA LEU A 15 1.40 4.17 -1.31
C LEU A 15 0.66 2.84 -1.44
N ALA A 16 0.06 2.62 -2.60
CA ALA A 16 -0.52 1.34 -2.97
C ALA A 16 0.02 0.86 -4.32
N TYR A 17 0.24 -0.43 -4.43
CA TYR A 17 0.78 -1.10 -5.60
C TYR A 17 0.02 -2.40 -5.86
N ASN A 18 -0.43 -2.60 -7.10
CA ASN A 18 -0.85 -3.91 -7.59
C ASN A 18 0.40 -4.70 -8.03
N ILE A 19 0.60 -5.88 -7.46
CA ILE A 19 1.78 -6.74 -7.71
C ILE A 19 1.41 -8.00 -8.51
N GLY A 20 0.32 -7.94 -9.29
CA GLY A 20 -0.25 -9.06 -10.04
C GLY A 20 -1.62 -9.45 -9.48
N GLU A 21 -1.71 -10.64 -8.89
CA GLU A 21 -2.93 -11.20 -8.26
C GLU A 21 -3.09 -10.76 -6.79
N LYS A 22 -2.34 -9.74 -6.37
CA LYS A 22 -2.29 -9.25 -4.99
C LYS A 22 -2.07 -7.75 -4.99
N TYR A 23 -2.39 -7.13 -3.87
CA TYR A 23 -2.17 -5.72 -3.62
C TYR A 23 -1.22 -5.52 -2.45
N PHE A 24 -0.44 -4.46 -2.52
CA PHE A 24 0.52 -4.07 -1.49
C PHE A 24 0.27 -2.61 -1.15
N ALA A 25 -0.06 -2.34 0.10
CA ALA A 25 -0.19 -1.00 0.63
C ALA A 25 0.91 -0.76 1.68
N ILE A 26 1.37 0.49 1.77
CA ILE A 26 2.35 0.92 2.75
C ILE A 26 2.08 2.35 3.15
N GLN A 27 2.22 2.64 4.44
CA GLN A 27 2.03 3.96 5.03
C GLN A 27 3.14 4.29 6.02
N THR A 28 3.44 5.57 6.17
CA THR A 28 4.43 6.07 7.13
C THR A 28 3.83 6.07 8.53
N SER A 29 4.55 5.48 9.49
CA SER A 29 4.19 5.37 10.90
C SER A 29 5.30 5.91 11.81
N GLU A 30 5.00 6.12 13.08
CA GLU A 30 5.99 6.61 14.06
C GLU A 30 7.16 5.63 14.29
N GLU A 31 6.90 4.33 14.16
CA GLU A 31 7.87 3.25 14.40
C GLU A 31 8.59 2.81 13.11
N GLY A 32 8.11 3.22 11.93
CA GLY A 32 8.60 2.72 10.64
C GLY A 32 7.61 2.92 9.51
N TYR A 33 7.69 2.08 8.48
CA TYR A 33 6.67 2.01 7.44
C TYR A 33 5.79 0.79 7.67
N ASP A 34 4.53 1.04 8.01
CA ASP A 34 3.52 -0.01 8.18
C ASP A 34 3.06 -0.45 6.79
N TYR A 35 3.14 -1.75 6.49
CA TYR A 35 2.78 -2.32 5.20
C TYR A 35 1.82 -3.48 5.37
N THR A 36 0.97 -3.64 4.36
CA THR A 36 -0.07 -4.67 4.32
C THR A 36 -0.19 -5.21 2.91
N PHE A 37 -0.22 -6.53 2.80
CA PHE A 37 -0.54 -7.27 1.59
C PHE A 37 -1.98 -7.72 1.63
N TYR A 38 -2.66 -7.53 0.51
CA TYR A 38 -4.02 -8.00 0.28
C TYR A 38 -4.03 -9.03 -0.85
N ASP A 39 -4.95 -9.99 -0.81
CA ASP A 39 -5.19 -10.92 -1.92
C ASP A 39 -6.03 -10.28 -3.04
N ASP A 40 -6.39 -11.03 -4.07
CA ASP A 40 -7.24 -10.56 -5.17
C ASP A 40 -8.63 -10.09 -4.66
N ASP A 41 -9.12 -10.73 -3.60
CA ASP A 41 -10.35 -10.38 -2.89
C ASP A 41 -10.20 -9.18 -1.92
N TYR A 42 -9.09 -8.44 -1.94
CA TYR A 42 -8.83 -7.30 -1.05
C TYR A 42 -8.85 -7.63 0.45
N LEU A 43 -8.67 -8.90 0.80
CA LEU A 43 -8.57 -9.37 2.18
C LEU A 43 -7.11 -9.34 2.67
N ASP A 44 -6.93 -8.95 3.92
CA ASP A 44 -5.63 -8.87 4.60
C ASP A 44 -4.94 -10.26 4.62
N LEU A 45 -3.82 -10.37 3.92
CA LEU A 45 -3.02 -11.60 3.86
C LEU A 45 -1.91 -11.62 4.90
N ASP A 46 -1.13 -10.55 4.90
CA ASP A 46 0.07 -10.42 5.71
C ASP A 46 0.44 -8.94 5.84
N GLY A 47 0.93 -8.53 7.00
CA GLY A 47 1.33 -7.15 7.23
C GLY A 47 2.37 -7.04 8.33
N GLY A 48 3.11 -5.95 8.32
CA GLY A 48 4.17 -5.70 9.27
C GLY A 48 4.72 -4.27 9.23
N ILE A 49 5.71 -4.00 10.07
CA ILE A 49 6.35 -2.69 10.16
C ILE A 49 7.80 -2.80 9.69
N TYR A 50 8.16 -1.98 8.72
CA TYR A 50 9.53 -1.81 8.25
C TYR A 50 10.20 -0.67 9.02
N GLU A 51 10.96 -1.02 10.06
CA GLU A 51 11.61 -0.11 11.02
C GLU A 51 12.82 0.68 10.43
N ASN A 52 12.72 1.17 9.20
CA ASN A 52 13.82 1.85 8.54
C ASN A 52 13.34 3.09 7.78
N LEU A 53 13.32 4.19 8.52
CA LEU A 53 12.94 5.54 8.07
C LEU A 53 14.11 6.31 7.40
N ASP A 54 15.28 5.68 7.22
CA ASP A 54 16.43 6.31 6.55
C ASP A 54 16.21 6.44 5.04
N ILE A 55 15.34 5.58 4.50
CA ILE A 55 14.94 5.56 3.09
C ILE A 55 13.52 6.11 2.94
N SER A 56 13.16 6.57 1.74
CA SER A 56 11.78 7.02 1.46
C SER A 56 10.81 5.84 1.41
N ILE A 57 9.52 6.09 1.64
CA ILE A 57 8.46 5.05 1.60
C ILE A 57 8.48 4.23 0.29
N THR A 58 8.79 4.85 -0.85
CA THR A 58 8.90 4.16 -2.15
C THR A 58 10.08 3.18 -2.18
N GLU A 59 11.20 3.56 -1.56
CA GLU A 59 12.37 2.68 -1.44
C GLU A 59 12.10 1.57 -0.41
N ALA A 60 11.36 1.85 0.66
CA ALA A 60 10.89 0.84 1.60
C ALA A 60 9.97 -0.16 0.91
N ALA A 61 8.94 0.30 0.20
CA ALA A 61 8.04 -0.49 -0.64
C ALA A 61 8.83 -1.42 -1.56
N LYS A 62 9.81 -0.85 -2.28
CA LYS A 62 10.66 -1.62 -3.19
C LYS A 62 11.42 -2.73 -2.47
N LYS A 63 12.02 -2.44 -1.31
CA LYS A 63 12.79 -3.43 -0.55
C LYS A 63 11.89 -4.54 -0.01
N ILE A 64 10.74 -4.19 0.56
CA ILE A 64 9.76 -5.16 1.10
C ILE A 64 9.30 -6.09 -0.03
N LEU A 65 8.90 -5.53 -1.16
CA LEU A 65 8.49 -6.31 -2.32
C LEU A 65 9.60 -7.23 -2.84
N VAL A 66 10.83 -6.75 -2.92
CA VAL A 66 11.98 -7.55 -3.36
C VAL A 66 12.30 -8.68 -2.38
N ASP A 67 12.16 -8.44 -1.07
CA ASP A 67 12.35 -9.46 -0.02
C ASP A 67 11.34 -10.59 -0.15
N GLU A 68 10.08 -10.25 -0.42
CA GLU A 68 8.98 -11.19 -0.71
C GLU A 68 9.09 -11.87 -2.09
N GLY A 69 10.07 -11.49 -2.91
CA GLY A 69 10.30 -12.06 -4.24
C GLY A 69 9.50 -11.40 -5.37
N TYR A 70 8.83 -10.29 -5.10
CA TYR A 70 8.18 -9.43 -6.09
C TYR A 70 9.15 -8.36 -6.62
N SER A 71 8.70 -7.59 -7.60
CA SER A 71 9.51 -6.51 -8.19
C SER A 71 8.66 -5.27 -8.37
N LEU A 72 9.06 -4.15 -7.76
CA LEU A 72 8.36 -2.88 -7.90
C LEU A 72 8.23 -2.44 -9.38
N GLU A 73 9.18 -2.84 -10.25
CA GLU A 73 9.11 -2.55 -11.69
C GLU A 73 7.94 -3.24 -12.40
N LYS A 74 7.48 -4.37 -11.88
CA LYS A 74 6.26 -5.06 -12.35
C LYS A 74 5.03 -4.61 -11.60
N ALA A 75 5.22 -3.97 -10.44
CA ALA A 75 4.15 -3.47 -9.63
C ALA A 75 3.57 -2.21 -10.28
N GLN A 76 2.26 -2.20 -10.48
CA GLN A 76 1.56 -1.03 -10.94
C GLN A 76 1.19 -0.18 -9.73
N LYS A 77 1.70 1.05 -9.66
CA LYS A 77 1.25 2.00 -8.65
C LYS A 77 -0.23 2.31 -8.88
N ILE A 78 -1.03 2.12 -7.85
CA ILE A 78 -2.45 2.40 -7.82
C ILE A 78 -2.72 3.46 -6.75
N ASP A 79 -3.94 3.97 -6.71
CA ASP A 79 -4.36 4.92 -5.69
C ASP A 79 -4.68 4.19 -4.37
N TYR A 80 -4.18 4.71 -3.26
CA TYR A 80 -4.40 4.09 -1.95
C TYR A 80 -5.85 4.22 -1.51
N GLU A 81 -6.49 5.36 -1.76
CA GLU A 81 -7.90 5.55 -1.43
C GLU A 81 -8.78 4.59 -2.24
N GLU A 82 -8.47 4.40 -3.53
CA GLU A 82 -9.16 3.43 -4.39
C GLU A 82 -9.01 1.99 -3.85
N LEU A 83 -7.80 1.60 -3.44
CA LEU A 83 -7.58 0.29 -2.83
C LEU A 83 -8.40 0.11 -1.55
N MET A 84 -8.41 1.12 -0.67
CA MET A 84 -9.15 1.06 0.60
C MET A 84 -10.67 1.00 0.41
N GLU A 85 -11.22 1.65 -0.61
CA GLU A 85 -12.65 1.55 -0.95
C GLU A 85 -13.03 0.10 -1.31
N HIS A 86 -12.17 -0.60 -2.05
CA HIS A 86 -12.37 -2.01 -2.37
C HIS A 86 -12.22 -2.92 -1.14
N VAL A 87 -11.23 -2.66 -0.27
CA VAL A 87 -11.04 -3.40 0.99
C VAL A 87 -12.27 -3.26 1.90
N ASP A 88 -12.79 -2.04 2.06
CA ASP A 88 -14.00 -1.78 2.86
C ASP A 88 -15.22 -2.51 2.30
N THR A 89 -15.40 -2.45 0.97
CA THR A 89 -16.47 -3.18 0.28
C THR A 89 -16.36 -4.68 0.48
N ALA A 90 -15.17 -5.27 0.30
CA ALA A 90 -14.93 -6.70 0.47
C ALA A 90 -15.22 -7.16 1.91
N ALA A 91 -14.87 -6.34 2.91
CA ALA A 91 -15.16 -6.61 4.30
C ALA A 91 -16.67 -6.57 4.63
N ASP A 92 -17.42 -5.62 4.04
CA ASP A 92 -18.87 -5.52 4.20
C ASP A 92 -19.62 -6.65 3.48
N GLU A 93 -19.18 -7.04 2.28
CA GLU A 93 -19.75 -8.17 1.54
C GLU A 93 -19.53 -9.52 2.26
N GLU A 94 -18.39 -9.70 2.95
CA GLU A 94 -18.17 -10.86 3.82
C GLU A 94 -19.20 -10.91 4.97
N MET A 95 -19.54 -9.75 5.56
CA MET A 95 -20.53 -9.66 6.63
C MET A 95 -21.94 -10.03 6.18
N GLU A 96 -22.38 -9.65 4.98
CA GLU A 96 -23.73 -9.98 4.49
C GLU A 96 -23.93 -11.50 4.31
N TRP A 97 -22.89 -12.24 3.94
CA TRP A 97 -22.98 -13.70 3.76
C TRP A 97 -23.05 -14.48 5.08
N ILE A 98 -22.46 -13.95 6.16
CA ILE A 98 -22.47 -14.57 7.49
C ILE A 98 -23.76 -14.23 8.25
N ALA A 99 -24.33 -13.03 8.04
CA ALA A 99 -25.55 -12.59 8.73
C ALA A 99 -26.84 -13.27 8.22
N GLU A 100 -26.83 -13.81 7.00
CA GLU A 100 -27.98 -14.48 6.38
C GLU A 100 -27.90 -16.03 6.45
N MET A 101 -26.99 -16.59 7.29
CA MET A 101 -26.86 -18.03 7.54
C MET A 101 -27.63 -18.53 8.78
#